data_AF-A0A1D6QKT4-F1
#
_entry.id   AF-A0A1D6QKT4-F1
#
_cell.length_a   1.000
_cell.length_b   1.000
_cell.length_c   1.000
_cell.angle_alpha   90.00
_cell.angle_beta   90.00
_cell.angle_gamma   90.00
#
_symmetry.space_group_name_H-M   'P 1'
#
loop_
_entity.id
_entity.type
_entity.pdbx_description
1 polymer ?
#
loop_
_entity_poly.entity_id
_entity_poly.type
_entity_poly.pdbx_seq_one_letter_code
_entity_poly.pdbx_strand_id
1 'polypeptide(L)'
;MYKKVTEADVEEFEAKYRGSDSEKTDLKELYTKYKGNMNRLFCTMIFSEPKLDSHRFKDIIDEAISEGELKSTKVYEKWAKKILGMEPPTNPLERRAKKRKNSEENDLILAISQRRAERKKQFNSILSNIMSKCDSKASSSEPTEEEFEQAQQRLESRRAKRRK
;
A
#
# COMPACT_ATOMS: atom_id res chain seq x y z
N MET A 1 33.30 2.58 -3.13
CA MET A 1 32.03 2.04 -3.65
C MET A 1 30.92 2.57 -2.74
N TYR A 2 29.97 3.34 -3.26
CA TYR A 2 28.93 3.96 -2.43
C TYR A 2 27.78 2.96 -2.19
N LYS A 3 27.24 2.93 -0.97
CA LYS A 3 26.03 2.17 -0.66
C LYS A 3 24.86 2.77 -1.44
N LYS A 4 24.02 1.91 -2.04
CA LYS A 4 22.77 2.37 -2.65
C LYS A 4 21.80 2.73 -1.53
N VAL A 5 21.31 3.97 -1.55
CA VAL A 5 20.28 4.42 -0.61
C VAL A 5 18.94 3.80 -1.02
N THR A 6 18.28 3.14 -0.07
CA THR A 6 16.96 2.54 -0.24
C THR A 6 15.89 3.40 0.43
N GLU A 7 14.62 3.16 0.10
CA GLU A 7 13.49 3.85 0.75
C GLU A 7 13.47 3.59 2.27
N ALA A 8 13.86 2.39 2.71
CA ALA A 8 13.94 2.04 4.11
C ALA A 8 14.99 2.89 4.86
N ASP A 9 16.12 3.21 4.21
CA ASP A 9 17.15 4.08 4.80
C ASP A 9 16.63 5.51 5.00
N VAL A 10 15.76 6.00 4.09
CA VAL A 10 15.13 7.32 4.21
C VAL A 10 14.11 7.34 5.34
N GLU A 11 13.29 6.30 5.48
CA GLU A 11 12.32 6.16 6.58
C GLU A 11 13.02 6.05 7.94
N GLU A 12 14.11 5.30 8.03
CA GLU A 12 14.92 5.19 9.25
C GLU A 12 15.56 6.54 9.62
N PHE A 13 16.06 7.27 8.62
CA PHE A 13 16.61 8.60 8.85
C PHE A 13 15.54 9.59 9.29
N GLU A 14 14.36 9.58 8.66
CA GLU A 14 13.23 10.44 9.05
C GLU A 14 12.83 10.19 10.51
N ALA A 15 12.70 8.93 10.92
CA ALA A 15 12.35 8.57 12.29
C ALA A 15 13.40 9.01 13.32
N LYS A 16 14.69 9.02 12.94
CA LYS A 16 15.78 9.52 13.79
C LYS A 16 15.85 11.04 13.82
N TYR A 17 15.57 11.70 12.70
CA TYR A 17 15.67 13.14 12.59
C TYR A 17 14.50 13.84 13.30
N ARG A 18 13.28 13.31 13.16
CA ARG A 18 12.08 13.92 13.73
C ARG A 18 12.09 13.81 15.26
N GLY A 19 12.00 14.95 15.94
CA GLY A 19 12.11 15.08 17.38
C GLY A 19 13.55 15.14 17.91
N SER A 20 14.55 15.02 17.04
CA SER A 20 15.97 15.14 17.43
C SER A 20 16.37 16.58 17.72
N ASP A 21 17.51 16.74 18.40
CA ASP A 21 18.11 18.06 18.62
C ASP A 21 18.56 18.70 17.30
N SER A 22 19.00 17.91 16.32
CA SER A 22 19.35 18.42 14.99
C SER A 22 18.17 19.08 14.28
N GLU A 23 16.97 18.52 14.43
CA GLU A 23 15.77 19.17 13.88
C GLU A 23 15.48 20.51 14.57
N LYS A 24 15.64 20.57 15.90
CA LYS A 24 15.43 21.81 16.65
C LYS A 24 16.43 22.88 16.24
N THR A 25 17.71 22.52 16.05
CA THR A 25 18.74 23.46 15.59
C THR A 25 18.42 23.99 14.19
N ASP A 26 18.07 23.09 13.26
CA ASP A 26 17.72 23.47 11.89
C ASP A 26 16.48 24.37 11.85
N LEU A 27 15.48 24.08 12.70
CA LEU A 27 14.27 24.91 12.83
C LEU A 27 14.61 26.33 13.29
N LYS A 28 15.46 26.48 14.32
CA LYS A 28 15.91 27.78 14.85
C LYS A 28 16.69 28.57 13.80
N GLU A 29 17.59 27.91 13.06
CA GLU A 29 18.36 28.53 11.97
C GLU A 29 17.46 29.00 10.83
N LEU A 30 16.53 28.17 10.37
CA LEU A 30 15.60 28.52 9.29
C LEU A 30 14.63 29.62 9.72
N TYR A 31 14.18 29.61 10.98
CA TYR A 31 13.34 30.67 11.53
C TYR A 31 14.05 32.02 11.46
N THR A 32 15.33 32.05 11.86
CA THR A 32 16.18 33.24 11.80
C THR A 32 16.41 33.70 10.36
N LYS A 33 16.75 32.76 9.46
CA LYS A 33 16.98 33.02 8.03
C LYS A 33 15.77 33.63 7.34
N TYR A 34 14.57 33.14 7.65
CA TYR A 34 13.31 33.60 7.04
C TYR A 34 12.54 34.61 7.89
N LYS A 35 13.13 35.11 8.98
CA LYS A 35 12.55 36.15 9.84
C LYS A 35 11.13 35.80 10.30
N GLY A 36 10.92 34.54 10.70
CA GLY A 36 9.63 34.03 11.16
C GLY A 36 8.55 33.80 10.10
N ASN A 37 8.90 33.79 8.81
CA ASN A 37 7.98 33.35 7.76
C ASN A 37 7.88 31.82 7.72
N MET A 38 6.91 31.28 8.44
CA MET A 38 6.70 29.83 8.57
C MET A 38 6.36 29.15 7.24
N ASN A 39 5.65 29.81 6.32
CA ASN A 39 5.33 29.22 5.02
C ASN A 39 6.61 28.89 4.23
N ARG A 40 7.60 29.80 4.26
CA ARG A 40 8.88 29.59 3.58
C ARG A 40 9.77 28.59 4.32
N LEU A 41 9.68 28.58 5.66
CA LEU A 41 10.35 27.61 6.51
C LEU A 41 9.90 26.18 6.16
N PHE A 42 8.58 25.92 6.11
CA PHE A 42 8.05 24.60 5.77
C PHE A 42 8.42 24.15 4.36
N CYS A 43 8.60 25.05 3.40
CA CYS A 43 9.10 24.69 2.07
C CYS A 43 10.57 24.25 2.05
N THR A 44 11.36 24.64 3.06
CA THR A 44 12.80 24.36 3.11
C THR A 44 13.13 23.23 4.08
N MET A 45 12.37 23.13 5.16
CA MET A 45 12.61 22.19 6.25
C MET A 45 12.30 20.75 5.79
N ILE A 46 13.29 19.87 5.96
CA ILE A 46 13.16 18.46 5.57
C ILE A 46 12.12 17.74 6.41
N PHE A 47 11.39 16.82 5.78
CA PHE A 47 10.33 16.00 6.38
C PHE A 47 9.20 16.76 7.08
N SER A 48 9.11 18.09 6.91
CA SER A 48 8.10 18.91 7.55
C SER A 48 6.78 18.93 6.77
N GLU A 49 5.66 18.85 7.50
CA GLU A 49 4.32 19.02 6.95
C GLU A 49 3.57 20.13 7.71
N PRO A 50 3.11 21.21 7.03
CA PRO A 50 2.39 22.30 7.69
C PRO A 50 1.17 21.84 8.48
N LYS A 51 0.48 20.78 8.05
CA LYS A 51 -0.73 20.30 8.73
C LYS A 51 -0.43 19.50 10.00
N LEU A 52 0.69 18.78 10.06
CA LEU A 52 1.05 17.92 11.18
C LEU A 52 2.01 18.62 12.15
N ASP A 53 2.96 19.40 11.62
CA ASP A 53 4.06 19.95 12.40
C ASP A 53 3.82 21.38 12.88
N SER A 54 2.76 22.06 12.45
CA SER A 54 2.51 23.46 12.86
C SER A 54 2.45 23.65 14.38
N HIS A 55 1.73 22.80 15.10
CA HIS A 55 1.63 22.92 16.57
C HIS A 55 2.98 22.62 17.23
N ARG A 56 3.66 21.54 16.81
CA ARG A 56 4.96 21.15 17.35
C ARG A 56 6.03 22.20 17.13
N PHE A 57 6.11 22.77 15.92
CA PHE A 57 7.07 23.83 15.61
C PHE A 57 6.74 25.11 16.34
N LYS A 58 5.46 25.43 16.51
CA LYS A 58 5.04 26.54 17.35
C LYS A 58 5.55 26.36 18.78
N ASP A 59 5.38 25.20 19.37
CA ASP A 59 5.82 24.96 20.76
C ASP A 59 7.35 25.09 20.90
N ILE A 60 8.14 24.51 19.98
CA ILE A 60 9.61 24.62 19.98
C ILE A 60 10.07 26.08 19.79
N ILE A 61 9.42 26.83 18.91
CA ILE A 61 9.77 28.24 18.65
C ILE A 61 9.35 29.11 19.82
N ASP A 62 8.16 28.89 20.40
CA ASP A 62 7.67 29.62 21.57
C ASP A 62 8.60 29.39 22.78
N GLU A 63 9.04 28.14 23.00
CA GLU A 63 10.04 27.79 24.01
C GLU A 63 11.36 28.56 23.76
N ALA A 64 11.92 28.50 22.55
CA ALA A 64 13.15 29.19 22.19
C ALA A 64 13.05 30.73 22.26
N ILE A 65 11.85 31.30 22.02
CA ILE A 65 11.59 32.73 22.21
C ILE A 65 11.54 33.05 23.71
N SER A 66 10.94 32.19 24.53
CA SER A 66 10.85 32.37 25.99
C SER A 66 12.22 32.28 26.67
N GLU A 67 13.09 31.41 26.17
CA GLU A 67 14.50 31.29 26.59
C GLU A 67 15.36 32.48 26.12
N GLY A 68 14.84 33.29 25.18
CA GLY A 68 15.54 34.46 24.64
C GLY A 68 16.54 34.15 23.53
N GLU A 69 16.60 32.90 23.06
CA GLU A 69 17.45 32.51 21.94
C GLU A 69 16.95 33.08 20.60
N LEU A 70 15.63 33.15 20.43
CA LEU A 70 14.97 33.67 19.24
C LEU A 70 14.20 34.96 19.51
N LYS A 71 14.13 35.82 18.48
CA LYS A 71 13.31 37.03 18.52
C LYS A 71 11.93 36.76 17.94
N SER A 72 10.89 37.10 18.69
CA SER A 72 9.52 37.13 18.14
C SER A 72 9.45 38.14 16.98
N THR A 73 8.73 37.76 15.92
CA THR A 73 8.48 38.63 14.77
C THR A 73 6.98 38.79 14.56
N LYS A 74 6.57 39.95 14.04
CA LYS A 74 5.14 40.21 13.72
C LYS A 74 4.55 39.19 12.73
N VAL A 75 5.39 38.60 11.87
CA VAL A 75 4.98 37.57 10.92
C VAL A 75 4.69 36.27 11.64
N TYR A 76 5.58 35.86 12.55
CA TYR A 76 5.40 34.69 13.39
C TYR A 76 4.18 34.82 14.29
N GLU A 77 3.99 35.94 14.97
CA GLU A 77 2.83 36.16 15.85
C GLU A 77 1.49 36.02 15.11
N LYS A 78 1.42 36.51 13.87
CA LYS A 78 0.24 36.34 13.01
C LYS A 78 0.02 34.87 12.66
N TRP A 79 1.08 34.11 12.42
CA TRP A 79 0.99 32.69 12.15
C TRP A 79 0.60 31.90 13.40
N ALA A 80 1.23 32.16 14.55
CA ALA A 80 0.94 31.48 15.82
C ALA A 80 -0.52 31.67 16.24
N LYS A 81 -1.10 32.87 16.03
CA LYS A 81 -2.54 33.11 16.23
C LYS A 81 -3.43 32.27 15.32
N LYS A 82 -3.04 32.03 14.08
CA LYS A 82 -3.78 31.16 13.16
C LYS A 82 -3.74 29.70 13.62
N ILE A 83 -2.59 29.25 14.12
CA ILE A 83 -2.41 27.87 14.61
C ILE A 83 -3.26 27.61 15.85
N LEU A 84 -3.43 28.59 16.76
CA LEU A 84 -4.32 28.45 17.92
C LEU A 84 -5.80 28.23 17.53
N GLY A 85 -6.23 28.68 16.35
CA GLY A 85 -7.57 28.44 15.83
C GLY A 85 -7.74 27.12 15.08
N MET A 86 -6.66 26.35 14.90
CA MET A 86 -6.68 25.05 14.23
C MET A 86 -6.71 23.93 15.28
N GLU A 87 -7.44 22.85 15.00
CA GLU A 87 -7.43 21.67 15.86
C GLU A 87 -6.05 21.01 15.85
N PRO A 88 -5.47 20.72 17.04
CA PRO A 88 -4.21 19.99 17.13
C PRO A 88 -4.33 18.61 16.46
N PRO A 89 -3.31 18.16 15.70
CA PRO A 89 -3.30 16.82 15.16
C PRO A 89 -3.31 15.78 16.30
N THR A 90 -4.14 14.75 16.17
CA THR A 90 -4.29 13.68 17.18
C THR A 90 -2.98 12.96 17.50
N ASN A 91 -2.09 12.82 16.52
CA ASN A 91 -0.73 12.32 16.75
C ASN A 91 0.24 13.03 15.80
N PRO A 92 0.99 14.05 16.27
CA PRO A 92 1.86 14.82 15.41
C PRO A 92 3.08 14.01 14.95
N LEU A 93 3.55 13.04 15.74
CA LEU A 93 4.75 12.25 15.42
C LEU A 93 4.47 11.02 14.55
N GLU A 94 3.27 10.46 14.63
CA GLU A 94 2.86 9.39 13.71
C GLU A 94 2.48 9.96 12.35
N ARG A 95 3.44 9.93 11.43
CA ARG A 95 3.12 10.07 10.02
C ARG A 95 2.29 8.84 9.65
N ARG A 96 1.05 9.02 9.18
CA ARG A 96 0.23 7.92 8.67
C ARG A 96 1.08 7.19 7.64
N ALA A 97 1.57 6.00 7.99
CA ALA A 97 2.34 5.18 7.07
C ALA A 97 1.52 5.12 5.79
N LYS A 98 2.07 5.64 4.68
CA LYS A 98 1.45 5.44 3.38
C LYS A 98 1.31 3.94 3.25
N LYS A 99 0.08 3.44 3.30
CA LYS A 99 -0.23 2.03 3.13
C LYS A 99 0.42 1.65 1.81
N ARG A 100 1.57 0.96 1.87
CA ARG A 100 2.39 0.71 0.68
C ARG A 100 1.47 -0.04 -0.28
N LYS A 101 1.35 0.45 -1.51
CA LYS A 101 0.58 -0.22 -2.58
C LYS A 101 1.01 -1.69 -2.75
N ASN A 102 2.25 -2.01 -2.39
CA ASN A 102 2.79 -3.36 -2.36
C ASN A 102 2.03 -4.30 -1.40
N SER A 103 1.43 -3.80 -0.32
CA SER A 103 0.60 -4.64 0.56
C SER A 103 -0.66 -5.11 -0.15
N GLU A 104 -1.28 -4.25 -0.97
CA GLU A 104 -2.49 -4.58 -1.73
C GLU A 104 -2.16 -5.49 -2.93
N GLU A 105 -1.02 -5.27 -3.60
CA GLU A 105 -0.54 -6.18 -4.66
C GLU A 105 -0.19 -7.56 -4.10
N ASN A 106 0.47 -7.63 -2.94
CA ASN A 106 0.76 -8.91 -2.28
C ASN A 106 -0.53 -9.63 -1.86
N ASP A 107 -1.54 -8.89 -1.39
CA ASP A 107 -2.85 -9.43 -1.03
C ASP A 107 -3.61 -9.98 -2.26
N LEU A 108 -3.56 -9.27 -3.39
CA LEU A 108 -4.11 -9.73 -4.66
C LEU A 108 -3.42 -11.01 -5.16
N ILE A 109 -2.09 -11.07 -5.08
CA ILE A 109 -1.32 -12.26 -5.47
C ILE A 109 -1.69 -13.46 -4.58
N LEU A 110 -1.84 -13.25 -3.28
CA LEU A 110 -2.30 -14.27 -2.32
C LEU A 110 -3.71 -14.77 -2.68
N ALA A 111 -4.65 -13.88 -2.94
CA ALA A 111 -6.02 -14.22 -3.31
C ALA A 111 -6.09 -15.02 -4.63
N ILE A 112 -5.29 -14.64 -5.64
CA ILE A 112 -5.20 -15.37 -6.92
C ILE A 112 -4.62 -16.77 -6.70
N SER A 113 -3.59 -16.91 -5.87
CA SER A 113 -2.97 -18.19 -5.53
C SER A 113 -3.95 -19.13 -4.84
N GLN A 114 -4.67 -18.63 -3.82
CA GLN A 114 -5.70 -19.40 -3.11
C GLN A 114 -6.79 -19.90 -4.06
N ARG A 115 -7.33 -19.02 -4.91
CA ARG A 115 -8.37 -19.39 -5.88
C ARG A 115 -7.90 -20.41 -6.92
N ARG A 116 -6.61 -20.41 -7.28
CA ARG A 116 -6.02 -21.45 -8.15
C ARG A 116 -5.94 -22.79 -7.41
N ALA A 117 -5.55 -22.79 -6.14
CA ALA A 117 -5.49 -23.99 -5.32
C ALA A 117 -6.88 -24.62 -5.09
N GLU A 118 -7.90 -23.81 -4.80
CA GLU A 118 -9.29 -24.26 -4.66
C GLU A 118 -9.83 -24.89 -5.94
N ARG A 119 -9.63 -24.23 -7.10
CA ARG A 119 -10.01 -24.79 -8.40
C ARG A 119 -9.32 -26.12 -8.69
N LYS A 120 -8.04 -26.27 -8.32
CA LYS A 120 -7.32 -27.54 -8.47
C LYS A 120 -7.93 -28.64 -7.60
N LYS A 121 -8.30 -28.33 -6.35
CA LYS A 121 -8.99 -29.29 -5.46
C LYS A 121 -10.34 -29.71 -6.03
N GLN A 122 -11.15 -28.76 -6.50
CA GLN A 122 -12.44 -29.04 -7.14
C GLN A 122 -12.28 -29.91 -8.39
N PHE A 123 -11.32 -29.57 -9.26
CA PHE A 123 -11.01 -30.34 -10.46
C PHE A 123 -10.60 -31.78 -10.14
N ASN A 124 -9.71 -31.97 -9.16
CA ASN A 124 -9.28 -33.31 -8.74
C ASN A 124 -10.45 -34.14 -8.22
N SER A 125 -11.37 -33.56 -7.45
CA SER A 125 -12.57 -34.25 -6.99
C SER A 125 -13.47 -34.68 -8.16
N ILE A 126 -13.65 -33.84 -9.18
CA ILE A 126 -14.40 -34.19 -10.39
C ILE A 126 -13.69 -35.34 -11.15
N LEU A 127 -12.37 -35.26 -11.30
CA LEU A 127 -11.58 -36.30 -11.95
C LEU A 127 -11.73 -37.64 -11.23
N SER A 128 -11.66 -37.66 -9.89
CA SER A 128 -11.86 -38.88 -9.09
C SER A 128 -13.27 -39.46 -9.26
N ASN A 129 -14.30 -38.61 -9.36
CA ASN A 129 -15.66 -39.07 -9.63
C ASN A 129 -15.81 -39.66 -11.04
N ILE A 130 -15.14 -39.10 -12.04
CA ILE A 130 -15.12 -39.65 -13.40
C ILE A 130 -14.36 -40.98 -13.41
N MET A 131 -13.17 -41.04 -12.83
CA MET A 131 -12.36 -42.26 -12.74
C MET A 131 -13.14 -43.40 -12.07
N SER A 132 -13.74 -43.15 -10.91
CA SER A 132 -14.56 -44.17 -10.22
C SER A 132 -15.79 -44.61 -11.04
N LYS A 133 -16.39 -43.71 -11.83
CA LYS A 133 -17.49 -44.05 -12.75
C LYS A 133 -17.02 -44.85 -13.96
N CYS A 134 -15.79 -44.63 -14.42
CA CYS A 134 -15.17 -45.39 -15.50
C CYS A 134 -14.71 -46.78 -15.03
N ASP A 135 -14.15 -46.90 -13.82
CA ASP A 135 -13.64 -48.16 -13.30
C ASP A 135 -14.77 -49.19 -13.02
N SER A 136 -15.98 -48.73 -12.68
CA SER A 136 -17.15 -49.60 -12.52
C SER A 136 -17.74 -50.12 -13.84
N LYS A 137 -17.23 -49.65 -15.00
CA LYS A 137 -17.55 -50.16 -16.34
C LYS A 137 -16.34 -50.68 -17.10
N ALA A 138 -15.16 -50.78 -16.47
CA ALA A 138 -13.98 -51.41 -17.06
C ALA A 138 -14.05 -52.97 -17.05
N SER A 139 -15.20 -53.55 -16.74
CA SER A 139 -15.52 -54.97 -16.98
C SER A 139 -16.53 -55.19 -18.12
N SER A 140 -17.01 -54.14 -18.79
CA SER A 140 -17.68 -54.29 -20.08
C SER A 140 -16.68 -53.98 -21.18
N SER A 141 -16.41 -55.00 -22.00
CA SER A 141 -15.58 -54.98 -23.20
C SER A 141 -15.69 -53.66 -23.98
N GLU A 142 -14.60 -53.28 -24.64
CA GLU A 142 -14.63 -52.30 -25.73
C GLU A 142 -15.88 -52.53 -26.59
N PRO A 143 -16.65 -51.46 -26.94
CA PRO A 143 -17.80 -51.60 -27.83
C PRO A 143 -17.34 -52.35 -29.07
N THR A 144 -18.08 -53.39 -29.45
CA THR A 144 -17.74 -54.17 -30.64
C THR A 144 -17.74 -53.22 -31.84
N GLU A 145 -16.87 -53.43 -32.82
CA GLU A 145 -16.71 -52.55 -34.00
C GLU A 145 -18.07 -52.15 -34.62
N GLU A 146 -19.02 -53.09 -34.65
CA GLU A 146 -20.39 -52.86 -35.14
C GLU A 146 -21.18 -51.82 -34.33
N GLU A 147 -21.06 -51.81 -33.00
CA GLU A 147 -21.72 -50.82 -32.13
C GLU A 147 -21.13 -49.42 -32.35
N PHE A 148 -19.82 -49.36 -32.62
CA PHE A 148 -19.11 -48.12 -32.89
C PHE A 148 -19.50 -47.54 -34.26
N GLU A 149 -19.57 -48.37 -35.30
CA GLU A 149 -20.04 -47.96 -36.62
C GLU A 149 -21.49 -47.46 -36.58
N GLN A 150 -22.37 -48.12 -35.83
CA GLN A 150 -23.75 -47.65 -35.64
C GLN A 150 -23.81 -46.29 -34.93
N ALA A 151 -22.94 -46.06 -33.95
CA ALA A 151 -22.85 -44.77 -33.28
C ALA A 151 -22.38 -43.66 -34.25
N GLN A 152 -21.42 -43.95 -35.12
CA GLN A 152 -20.94 -43.03 -36.16
C GLN A 152 -22.06 -42.70 -37.16
N GLN A 153 -22.77 -43.70 -37.68
CA GLN A 153 -23.89 -43.50 -38.61
C GLN A 153 -25.04 -42.70 -37.99
N ARG A 154 -25.34 -42.91 -36.70
CA ARG A 154 -26.32 -42.09 -35.96
C ARG A 154 -25.87 -40.62 -35.85
N LEU A 155 -24.57 -40.37 -35.70
CA LEU A 155 -24.03 -39.02 -35.58
C LEU A 155 -24.03 -38.30 -36.94
N GLU A 156 -23.66 -39.01 -38.01
CA GLU A 156 -23.68 -38.52 -39.38
C GLU A 156 -25.10 -38.25 -39.87
N SER A 157 -26.06 -39.13 -39.61
CA SER A 157 -27.48 -38.90 -39.94
C SER A 157 -28.05 -37.69 -39.21
N ARG A 158 -27.72 -37.48 -37.93
CA ARG A 158 -28.11 -36.27 -37.18
C ARG A 158 -27.45 -35.01 -37.74
N ARG A 159 -26.19 -35.08 -38.18
CA ARG A 159 -25.48 -33.97 -38.84
C ARG A 159 -26.10 -33.63 -40.20
N ALA A 160 -26.44 -34.64 -41.00
CA ALA A 160 -27.11 -34.45 -42.29
C ALA A 160 -28.50 -33.83 -42.11
N LYS A 161 -29.27 -34.25 -41.10
CA LYS A 161 -30.59 -33.71 -40.78
C LYS A 161 -30.55 -32.27 -40.22
N ARG A 162 -29.42 -31.84 -39.66
CA ARG A 162 -29.17 -30.46 -39.20
C ARG A 162 -28.64 -29.52 -40.28
N ARG A 163 -28.15 -30.06 -41.39
CA ARG A 163 -27.61 -29.31 -42.55
C ARG A 163 -28.63 -29.05 -43.65
N LYS A 164 -29.84 -29.58 -43.50
CA LYS A 164 -31.01 -29.36 -44.35
C LYS A 164 -31.99 -28.48 -43.60
#